data_AF-A0A7V3L5B9-F1
#
_entry.id   AF-A0A7V3L5B9-F1
#
_cell.length_a   1.000
_cell.length_b   1.000
_cell.length_c   1.000
_cell.angle_alpha   90.00
_cell.angle_beta   90.00
_cell.angle_gamma   90.00
#
_symmetry.space_group_name_H-M   'P 1'
#
loop_
_entity.id
_entity.type
_entity.pdbx_description
1 polymer ?
#
loop_
_entity_poly.entity_id
_entity_poly.type
_entity_poly.pdbx_seq_one_letter_code
_entity_poly.pdbx_strand_id
1 'polypeptide(L)'
;MLFRYREDGAERIVICRQCAHDKVLLFGCEVLNLESIFDGIGEAKRDSNSKLHCSVCGTTLADIITQGQAGCANCYSHFHSTMIELITEVQGHKHHVGKTVLM
;
A
#
# COMPACT_ATOMS: atom_id res chain seq x y z
N MET A 1 7.00 -0.35 2.78
CA MET A 1 6.93 -1.74 3.31
C MET A 1 7.51 -1.75 4.72
N LEU A 2 6.77 -2.26 5.70
CA LEU A 2 7.24 -2.41 7.08
C LEU A 2 8.09 -3.68 7.17
N PHE A 3 9.40 -3.53 7.39
CA PHE A 3 10.27 -4.67 7.63
C PHE A 3 10.25 -4.99 9.13
N ARG A 4 9.49 -6.03 9.48
CA ARG A 4 9.47 -6.61 10.82
C ARG A 4 10.52 -7.72 10.89
N TYR A 5 11.35 -7.70 11.92
CA TYR A 5 12.30 -8.78 12.18
C TYR A 5 12.36 -9.08 13.68
N ARG A 6 12.69 -10.31 14.02
CA ARG A 6 12.77 -10.78 15.41
C ARG A 6 14.24 -10.94 15.79
N GLU A 7 14.68 -10.22 16.80
CA GLU A 7 16.04 -10.30 17.36
C GLU A 7 15.91 -10.36 18.88
N ASP A 8 16.53 -11.36 19.52
CA ASP A 8 16.46 -11.60 20.97
C ASP A 8 15.04 -11.66 21.56
N GLY A 9 14.09 -12.25 20.81
CA GLY A 9 12.70 -12.36 21.25
C GLY A 9 11.88 -11.06 21.16
N ALA A 10 12.52 -9.93 20.85
CA ALA A 10 11.85 -8.67 20.59
C ALA A 10 11.53 -8.52 19.10
N GLU A 11 10.29 -8.12 18.79
CA GLU A 11 9.92 -7.72 17.44
C GLU A 11 10.33 -6.27 17.21
N ARG A 12 11.14 -6.04 16.17
CA ARG A 12 11.61 -4.72 15.78
C ARG A 12 11.09 -4.37 14.40
N ILE A 13 10.86 -3.07 14.20
CA ILE A 13 10.35 -2.52 12.96
C ILE A 13 11.30 -1.44 12.49
N VAL A 14 11.75 -1.54 11.24
CA VAL A 14 12.65 -0.55 10.64
C VAL A 14 11.88 0.31 9.65
N ILE A 15 11.89 1.61 9.91
CA ILE A 15 11.26 2.66 9.09
C ILE A 15 12.22 3.84 8.96
N CYS A 16 12.02 4.67 7.93
CA CYS A 16 12.84 5.87 7.74
C CYS A 16 12.48 6.97 8.75
N ARG A 17 13.32 8.02 8.84
CA ARG A 17 13.12 9.17 9.74
C ARG A 17 11.74 9.82 9.58
N GLN A 18 11.32 10.02 8.34
CA GLN A 18 10.02 10.63 8.02
C GLN A 18 8.89 9.75 8.53
N CYS A 19 8.90 8.45 8.20
CA CYS A 19 7.88 7.52 8.70
C CYS A 19 7.90 7.35 10.23
N ALA A 20 9.06 7.43 10.89
CA ALA A 20 9.17 7.35 12.35
C ALA A 20 8.54 8.58 13.04
N HIS A 21 8.66 9.75 12.40
CA HIS A 21 8.06 10.98 12.89
C HIS A 21 6.55 11.03 12.58
N ASP A 22 6.16 10.61 11.37
CA ASP A 22 4.80 10.75 10.88
C ASP A 22 3.86 9.63 11.35
N LYS A 23 4.37 8.49 11.85
CA LYS A 23 3.54 7.36 12.26
C LYS A 23 3.79 6.86 13.70
N VAL A 24 2.90 7.32 14.58
CA VAL A 24 2.35 6.63 15.78
C VAL A 24 1.21 5.65 15.39
N LEU A 25 0.79 5.61 14.13
CA LEU A 25 -0.57 5.17 13.75
C LEU A 25 -0.74 3.72 13.25
N LEU A 26 0.26 2.85 13.30
CA LEU A 26 0.15 1.48 12.75
C LEU A 26 0.24 0.34 13.76
N PHE A 27 0.46 0.63 15.05
CA PHE A 27 0.85 -0.41 16.01
C PHE A 27 -0.06 -0.54 17.23
N GLY A 28 -1.29 0.00 17.20
CA GLY A 28 -2.22 -0.14 18.34
C GLY A 28 -3.70 0.13 18.07
N CYS A 29 -4.18 0.14 16.82
CA CYS A 29 -5.60 0.38 16.55
C CYS A 29 -6.21 -0.78 15.77
N GLU A 30 -7.21 -1.44 16.38
CA GLU A 30 -8.11 -2.45 15.80
C GLU A 30 -9.01 -1.89 14.66
N VAL A 31 -8.64 -0.79 13.99
CA VAL A 31 -9.56 -0.04 13.12
C VAL A 31 -9.01 0.33 11.75
N LEU A 32 -7.87 -0.23 11.32
CA LEU A 32 -7.57 -0.21 9.89
C LEU A 32 -8.34 -1.34 9.21
N ASN A 33 -9.66 -1.16 9.09
CA ASN A 33 -10.44 -1.94 8.16
C ASN A 33 -9.98 -1.53 6.77
N LEU A 34 -9.10 -2.34 6.18
CA LEU A 34 -8.58 -2.14 4.82
C LEU A 34 -9.74 -1.92 3.84
N GLU A 35 -10.89 -2.57 4.06
CA GLU A 35 -12.10 -2.38 3.26
C GLU A 35 -12.63 -0.94 3.32
N SER A 36 -12.58 -0.26 4.47
CA SER A 36 -13.06 1.12 4.60
C SER A 36 -12.14 2.13 3.92
N ILE A 37 -10.83 1.85 3.86
CA ILE A 37 -9.87 2.63 3.07
C ILE A 37 -10.18 2.44 1.59
N PHE A 38 -10.33 1.19 1.15
CA PHE A 38 -10.64 0.88 -0.24
C PHE A 38 -12.03 1.37 -0.70
N ASP A 39 -13.03 1.42 0.18
CA ASP A 39 -14.37 1.94 -0.13
C ASP A 39 -14.33 3.47 -0.35
N GLY A 40 -13.50 4.19 0.43
CA GLY A 40 -13.26 5.63 0.24
C GLY A 40 -12.56 5.98 -1.08
N ILE A 41 -11.67 5.11 -1.57
CA ILE A 41 -11.07 5.24 -2.91
C ILE A 41 -12.10 4.89 -4.01
N GLY A 42 -13.03 3.98 -3.69
CA GLY A 42 -14.06 3.48 -4.60
C GLY A 42 -15.05 4.54 -5.07
N GLU A 43 -15.25 5.65 -4.37
CA GLU A 43 -16.21 6.69 -4.76
C GLU A 43 -15.66 7.70 -5.79
N ALA A 44 -14.35 7.73 -6.05
CA ALA A 44 -13.76 8.76 -6.91
C ALA A 44 -13.77 8.44 -8.42
N LYS A 45 -13.90 7.18 -8.87
CA LYS A 45 -13.81 6.83 -10.32
C LYS A 45 -14.53 5.52 -10.70
N ARG A 46 -15.86 5.43 -10.55
CA ARG A 46 -16.61 4.23 -10.97
C ARG A 46 -16.90 4.15 -12.48
N ASP A 47 -16.75 5.23 -13.26
CA ASP A 47 -17.25 5.25 -14.65
C ASP A 47 -16.24 4.87 -15.76
N SER A 48 -14.96 4.66 -15.47
CA SER A 48 -13.95 4.34 -16.52
C SER A 48 -13.00 3.18 -16.22
N ASN A 49 -13.01 2.63 -15.01
CA ASN A 49 -11.98 1.69 -14.55
C ASN A 49 -12.39 0.21 -14.57
N SER A 50 -13.69 -0.08 -14.68
CA SER A 50 -14.23 -1.46 -14.68
C SER A 50 -13.84 -2.30 -15.91
N LYS A 51 -13.16 -1.71 -16.91
CA LYS A 51 -12.66 -2.40 -18.11
C LYS A 51 -11.15 -2.50 -18.18
N LEU A 52 -10.41 -1.89 -17.25
CA LEU A 52 -8.95 -1.89 -17.28
C LEU A 52 -8.43 -3.19 -16.65
N HIS A 53 -8.07 -4.13 -17.51
CA HIS A 53 -7.40 -5.37 -17.17
C HIS A 53 -5.91 -5.25 -17.48
N CYS A 54 -5.06 -5.89 -16.68
CA CYS A 54 -3.65 -5.99 -16.97
C CYS A 54 -3.45 -6.75 -18.28
N SER A 55 -2.68 -6.19 -19.22
CA SER A 55 -2.41 -6.85 -20.52
C SER A 55 -1.59 -8.14 -20.39
N VAL A 56 -0.96 -8.38 -19.24
CA VAL A 56 -0.06 -9.52 -18.99
C VAL A 56 -0.74 -10.64 -18.21
N CYS A 57 -1.43 -10.33 -17.11
CA CYS A 57 -2.05 -11.33 -16.24
C CYS A 57 -3.58 -11.30 -16.22
N GLY A 58 -4.21 -10.34 -16.91
CA GLY A 58 -5.67 -10.20 -16.99
C GLY A 58 -6.35 -9.65 -15.74
N THR A 59 -5.64 -9.51 -14.61
CA THR A 59 -6.20 -8.99 -13.36
C THR A 59 -6.74 -7.57 -13.54
N THR A 60 -7.92 -7.30 -13.01
CA THR A 60 -8.53 -5.96 -13.05
C THR A 60 -8.07 -5.12 -11.86
N LEU A 61 -8.23 -3.80 -11.96
CA LEU A 61 -7.95 -2.95 -10.81
C LEU A 61 -8.86 -3.26 -9.61
N ALA A 62 -10.13 -3.61 -9.86
CA ALA A 62 -11.06 -3.98 -8.80
C ALA A 62 -10.55 -5.20 -8.01
N ASP A 63 -10.02 -6.21 -8.70
CA ASP A 63 -9.42 -7.39 -8.06
C ASP A 63 -8.24 -7.00 -7.17
N ILE A 64 -7.38 -6.07 -7.63
CA ILE A 64 -6.21 -5.61 -6.86
C ILE A 64 -6.65 -4.86 -5.60
N ILE A 65 -7.69 -4.02 -5.71
CA ILE A 65 -8.26 -3.27 -4.59
C ILE A 65 -8.88 -4.23 -3.57
N THR A 66 -9.71 -5.16 -4.02
CA THR A 66 -10.39 -6.12 -3.12
C THR A 66 -9.42 -7.10 -2.47
N GLN A 67 -8.45 -7.62 -3.21
CA GLN A 67 -7.48 -8.59 -2.67
C GLN A 67 -6.31 -7.92 -1.94
N GLY A 68 -6.10 -6.62 -2.12
CA GLY A 68 -4.94 -5.90 -1.59
C GLY A 68 -3.59 -6.32 -2.19
N GLN A 69 -3.59 -7.02 -3.33
CA GLN A 69 -2.37 -7.54 -3.96
C GLN A 69 -2.40 -7.43 -5.49
N ALA A 70 -1.22 -7.21 -6.09
CA ALA A 70 -1.06 -7.17 -7.54
C ALA A 70 -1.02 -8.58 -8.14
N GLY A 71 -1.61 -8.77 -9.33
CA GLY A 71 -1.59 -10.05 -10.04
C GLY A 71 -0.23 -10.40 -10.68
N CYS A 72 0.53 -9.40 -11.13
CA CYS A 72 1.91 -9.56 -11.61
C CYS A 72 2.72 -8.26 -11.46
N ALA A 73 4.03 -8.30 -11.74
CA ALA A 73 4.89 -7.12 -11.66
C ALA A 73 4.43 -5.96 -12.58
N ASN A 74 3.83 -6.28 -13.73
CA ASN A 74 3.40 -5.25 -14.69
C ASN A 74 2.13 -4.51 -14.24
N CYS A 75 1.41 -5.02 -13.22
CA CYS A 75 0.25 -4.33 -12.65
C CYS A 75 0.63 -2.97 -12.03
N TYR A 76 1.84 -2.84 -11.44
CA TYR A 76 2.31 -1.57 -10.89
C TYR A 76 2.47 -0.49 -11.97
N SER A 77 2.90 -0.87 -13.17
CA SER A 77 3.03 0.05 -14.30
C SER A 77 1.68 0.33 -14.96
N HIS A 78 0.87 -0.70 -15.18
CA HIS A 78 -0.44 -0.57 -15.82
C HIS A 78 -1.42 0.30 -15.04
N PHE A 79 -1.42 0.16 -13.73
CA PHE A 79 -2.33 0.88 -12.83
C PHE A 79 -1.59 1.96 -12.03
N HIS A 80 -0.48 2.47 -12.55
CA HIS A 80 0.47 3.31 -11.81
C HIS A 80 -0.18 4.47 -11.05
N SER A 81 -1.07 5.24 -11.69
CA SER A 81 -1.72 6.40 -11.07
C SER A 81 -2.50 6.00 -9.82
N THR A 82 -3.40 5.02 -9.93
CA THR A 82 -4.21 4.56 -8.80
C THR A 82 -3.36 3.81 -7.79
N MET A 83 -2.42 2.97 -8.22
CA MET A 83 -1.49 2.27 -7.32
C MET A 83 -0.72 3.26 -6.44
N ILE A 84 -0.20 4.35 -7.01
CA ILE A 84 0.54 5.37 -6.25
C ILE A 84 -0.38 6.09 -5.26
N GLU A 85 -1.62 6.40 -5.62
CA GLU A 85 -2.60 7.00 -4.70
C GLU A 85 -2.89 6.04 -3.53
N LEU A 86 -3.29 4.80 -3.82
CA LEU A 86 -3.55 3.74 -2.83
C LEU A 86 -2.38 3.55 -1.86
N ILE A 87 -1.18 3.39 -2.44
CA ILE A 87 0.04 3.20 -1.69
C ILE A 87 0.28 4.44 -0.81
N THR A 88 0.13 5.65 -1.34
CA THR A 88 0.36 6.87 -0.56
C THR A 88 -0.61 7.00 0.61
N GLU A 89 -1.87 6.64 0.45
CA GLU A 89 -2.83 6.66 1.56
C GLU A 89 -2.45 5.65 2.64
N VAL A 90 -2.07 4.42 2.25
CA VAL A 90 -1.72 3.37 3.20
C VAL A 90 -0.40 3.64 3.90
N GLN A 91 0.69 3.96 3.17
CA GLN A 91 2.02 4.18 3.77
C GLN A 91 2.31 5.63 4.15
N GLY A 92 1.53 6.60 3.68
CA GLY A 92 1.71 8.04 3.92
C GLY A 92 2.68 8.75 2.96
N HIS A 93 3.45 8.01 2.16
CA HIS A 93 4.45 8.54 1.22
C HIS A 93 4.46 7.77 -0.10
N LYS A 94 4.95 8.39 -1.18
CA LYS A 94 4.98 7.80 -2.53
C LYS A 94 6.16 6.86 -2.78
N HIS A 95 7.25 7.01 -2.02
CA HIS A 95 8.50 6.31 -2.27
C HIS A 95 9.05 5.66 -1.01
N HIS A 96 9.56 4.44 -1.15
CA HIS A 96 10.26 3.75 -0.07
C HIS A 96 11.76 4.04 -0.17
N VAL A 97 12.32 4.68 0.84
CA VAL A 97 13.76 5.05 0.87
C VAL A 97 14.67 3.93 1.38
N GLY A 98 14.12 2.75 1.69
CA GLY A 98 14.89 1.61 2.19
C GLY A 98 15.25 1.70 3.68
N LYS A 99 16.18 0.84 4.09
CA LYS A 99 16.73 0.78 5.45
C LYS A 99 17.75 1.90 5.63
N THR A 100 17.29 3.13 5.84
CA THR A 100 18.17 4.24 6.19
C THR A 100 18.47 4.19 7.68
N VAL A 101 19.74 4.14 8.06
CA VAL A 101 20.16 4.37 9.45
C VAL A 101 19.83 5.82 9.81
N LEU A 102 19.09 6.00 10.89
CA LEU A 102 18.87 7.31 11.49
C LEU A 102 20.23 7.86 11.96
N MET A 103 20.76 8.86 11.25
CA MET A 103 21.78 9.76 11.80
C MET A 103 21.12 10.88 12.58
#